data_AF-A0A853JSJ0-F1
#
_entry.id   AF-A0A853JSJ0-F1
#
_cell.length_a   1.000
_cell.length_b   1.000
_cell.length_c   1.000
_cell.angle_alpha   90.00
_cell.angle_beta   90.00
_cell.angle_gamma   90.00
#
_symmetry.space_group_name_H-M   'P 1'
#
loop_
_entity.id
_entity.type
_entity.pdbx_description
1 polymer ?
#
loop_
_entity_poly.entity_id
_entity_poly.type
_entity_poly.pdbx_seq_one_letter_code
_entity_poly.pdbx_strand_id
1 'polypeptide(L)'
;MKHNKMMKHILPVLLAAMVAFSSLGLGSLASPVQAEETSVTIMPRNQETDTRVHITEGENWYPKITFDFLQSDSITATAGNWSDNTDTSWYDSDTDASNYTLYTAKQLAGLAKLVNAGTTFQGKTIALGQSVDISEHFWDAAIGSTTFEDGANDKLKGTFDGHGYSVIGLRIKTDDSSKRLSNGFFGTIPSSATIQNLTLDDPFISVDINNDTTGEYALSPLTCLNLGTINNCVVNGGRIYGNAQYIRMAGIASSNNTHAVITECTISDQTRFYGIANAKSAAGDKPVSVTTGGIVGDNGSDKAIRNCVNGGSIAAWTGGNVPSNAKILVRHFIGGCVGNNTGNGSQGQVLNSVNHGKIEVHADGKDCGYGLGRGFYIGGVLAVTATTTNGCANTGDIYVDGAQNVSSGYGAVGGLCGVETGGSVKYSYNTGKITTNHSSVGGITGYLQKGNIEFVYNTAEVDAITIGPKPATSYVGGLAGYVADGNVNSSYSLGTITNENPASNDGKGGLTGKSGGTFKNCFYLGAGKASGDGNNSGTAINLAAIKKPGSNIAIDQIKQGDDTAQVVLADASQLDSLKGTQALGANFGVQLPAASAFVSDTPSAVQAITGADNTVVLRPAEELADTPPLPQKCI
;
A
#
# COMPACT_ATOMS: atom_id res chain seq x y z
N MET A 1 -33.18 30.01 46.46
CA MET A 1 -34.31 29.77 45.52
C MET A 1 -33.74 29.58 44.11
N LYS A 2 -34.08 28.45 43.47
CA LYS A 2 -33.98 28.08 42.04
C LYS A 2 -32.56 28.16 41.40
N HIS A 3 -31.83 27.04 41.36
CA HIS A 3 -31.73 26.11 40.21
C HIS A 3 -31.31 26.77 38.89
N ASN A 4 -30.07 26.54 38.45
CA ASN A 4 -29.74 26.56 37.03
C ASN A 4 -28.90 25.35 36.64
N LYS A 5 -29.54 24.48 35.85
CA LYS A 5 -28.96 23.38 35.10
C LYS A 5 -27.95 23.93 34.08
N MET A 6 -26.72 23.44 34.08
CA MET A 6 -25.96 23.16 32.85
C MET A 6 -24.67 22.41 33.21
N MET A 7 -24.84 21.15 33.60
CA MET A 7 -23.76 20.17 33.64
C MET A 7 -24.19 19.04 32.71
N LYS A 8 -24.08 19.30 31.41
CA LYS A 8 -24.33 18.37 30.32
C LYS A 8 -23.80 19.06 29.05
N HIS A 9 -22.89 18.38 28.34
CA HIS A 9 -22.41 18.64 26.95
C HIS A 9 -20.95 19.11 26.74
N ILE A 10 -19.98 18.77 27.61
CA ILE A 10 -18.54 19.00 27.35
C ILE A 10 -17.79 17.70 26.94
N LEU A 11 -18.45 16.69 26.36
CA LEU A 11 -17.77 15.40 26.07
C LEU A 11 -17.96 14.68 24.72
N PRO A 12 -18.65 15.16 23.66
CA PRO A 12 -18.81 14.31 22.46
C PRO A 12 -18.13 14.78 21.16
N VAL A 13 -16.99 15.49 21.17
CA VAL A 13 -16.32 15.89 19.89
C VAL A 13 -14.80 15.71 19.86
N LEU A 14 -14.09 15.85 20.98
CA LEU A 14 -12.68 15.39 21.05
C LEU A 14 -12.56 13.86 21.01
N LEU A 15 -13.66 13.15 21.28
CA LEU A 15 -13.70 11.69 21.26
C LEU A 15 -13.93 11.11 19.84
N ALA A 16 -14.31 11.90 18.85
CA ALA A 16 -14.61 11.37 17.50
C ALA A 16 -13.38 11.33 16.55
N ALA A 17 -12.27 12.00 16.90
CA ALA A 17 -11.01 11.91 16.16
C ALA A 17 -9.92 11.14 16.92
N MET A 18 -10.08 10.91 18.23
CA MET A 18 -9.20 10.04 19.04
C MET A 18 -9.83 8.69 19.45
N VAL A 19 -11.13 8.45 19.23
CA VAL A 19 -11.78 7.13 19.44
C VAL A 19 -12.33 6.54 18.14
N ALA A 20 -11.53 6.65 17.08
CA ALA A 20 -11.54 5.69 15.98
C ALA A 20 -10.26 4.81 15.97
N PHE A 21 -9.43 4.88 17.02
CA PHE A 21 -8.18 4.10 17.16
C PHE A 21 -8.08 3.26 18.46
N SER A 22 -9.17 3.08 19.20
CA SER A 22 -9.18 2.17 20.37
C SER A 22 -10.45 1.31 20.47
N SER A 23 -11.21 1.16 19.38
CA SER A 23 -12.40 0.28 19.35
C SER A 23 -12.48 -0.65 18.14
N LEU A 24 -11.39 -0.77 17.36
CA LEU A 24 -11.08 -2.07 16.76
C LEU A 24 -10.31 -2.81 17.84
N GLY A 25 -10.90 -3.90 18.33
CA GLY A 25 -10.25 -4.79 19.30
C GLY A 25 -9.01 -5.44 18.68
N LEU A 26 -7.92 -4.70 18.58
CA LEU A 26 -6.57 -5.23 18.66
C LEU A 26 -6.21 -5.22 20.14
N GLY A 27 -6.87 -6.12 20.90
CA GLY A 27 -6.20 -6.64 22.08
C GLY A 27 -4.88 -7.23 21.61
N SER A 28 -3.81 -7.05 22.39
CA SER A 28 -2.62 -7.88 22.23
C SER A 28 -3.09 -9.32 22.01
N LEU A 29 -2.65 -9.96 20.93
CA LEU A 29 -2.79 -11.40 20.74
C LEU A 29 -1.97 -12.09 21.83
N ALA A 30 -2.50 -12.09 23.05
CA ALA A 30 -2.24 -13.11 24.03
C ALA A 30 -3.24 -14.23 23.69
N SER A 31 -2.71 -15.35 23.20
CA SER A 31 -3.48 -16.55 22.85
C SER A 31 -4.46 -16.92 23.96
N PRO A 32 -5.75 -17.12 23.67
CA PRO A 32 -6.61 -17.83 24.60
C PRO A 32 -6.44 -19.34 24.39
N VAL A 33 -6.26 -20.03 25.51
CA VAL A 33 -6.25 -21.49 25.70
C VAL A 33 -4.90 -22.17 25.40
N GLN A 34 -4.16 -22.43 26.48
CA GLN A 34 -3.22 -23.54 26.61
C GLN A 34 -3.92 -24.84 26.22
N ALA A 35 -3.78 -25.26 24.97
CA ALA A 35 -3.69 -26.67 24.65
C ALA A 35 -2.24 -27.09 24.95
N GLU A 36 -2.07 -28.22 25.62
CA GLU A 36 -0.77 -28.85 25.86
C GLU A 36 -0.04 -29.02 24.52
N GLU A 37 0.92 -28.13 24.23
CA GLU A 37 1.81 -28.28 23.09
C GLU A 37 2.70 -29.50 23.36
N THR A 38 2.36 -30.63 22.77
CA THR A 38 3.38 -31.64 22.47
C THR A 38 4.47 -30.96 21.66
N SER A 39 5.68 -30.93 22.19
CA SER A 39 6.86 -30.28 21.64
C SER A 39 7.10 -30.67 20.17
N VAL A 40 6.53 -29.91 19.24
CA VAL A 40 6.92 -29.90 17.83
C VAL A 40 8.11 -28.96 17.76
N THR A 41 9.28 -29.50 17.43
CA THR A 41 10.49 -28.70 17.18
C THR A 41 10.25 -27.87 15.92
N ILE A 42 9.72 -26.65 16.07
CA ILE A 42 9.57 -25.68 15.00
C ILE A 42 10.97 -25.30 14.50
N MET A 43 11.25 -25.46 13.19
CA MET A 43 12.49 -24.92 12.61
C MET A 43 12.52 -23.40 12.84
N PRO A 44 13.64 -22.83 13.33
CA PRO A 44 13.70 -21.40 13.60
C PRO A 44 13.46 -20.61 12.30
N ARG A 45 12.56 -19.62 12.38
CA ARG A 45 12.35 -18.58 11.36
C ARG A 45 13.70 -18.12 10.85
N ASN A 46 13.88 -18.20 9.53
CA ASN A 46 15.10 -17.91 8.76
C ASN A 46 16.18 -17.15 9.56
N GLN A 47 17.13 -17.87 10.13
CA GLN A 47 18.40 -17.29 10.54
C GLN A 47 19.20 -17.06 9.25
N GLU A 48 19.97 -15.98 9.16
CA GLU A 48 20.97 -15.78 8.07
C GLU A 48 21.97 -16.95 7.93
N THR A 49 21.89 -17.94 8.82
CA THR A 49 22.64 -19.19 8.82
C THR A 49 21.97 -20.34 8.05
N ASP A 50 20.77 -20.19 7.47
CA ASP A 50 20.21 -21.21 6.58
C ASP A 50 20.93 -21.18 5.23
N THR A 51 21.94 -22.04 5.10
CA THR A 51 22.83 -22.12 3.93
C THR A 51 22.11 -22.51 2.63
N ARG A 52 20.82 -22.89 2.67
CA ARG A 52 20.00 -23.22 1.49
C ARG A 52 19.44 -21.98 0.78
N VAL A 53 19.34 -20.87 1.50
CA VAL A 53 18.84 -19.59 0.96
C VAL A 53 20.02 -18.75 0.55
N HIS A 54 20.08 -18.39 -0.73
CA HIS A 54 21.13 -17.54 -1.30
C HIS A 54 20.53 -16.19 -1.66
N ILE A 55 20.82 -15.19 -0.84
CA ILE A 55 20.53 -13.79 -1.14
C ILE A 55 21.82 -13.19 -1.65
N THR A 56 21.88 -12.95 -2.95
CA THR A 56 23.01 -12.29 -3.57
C THR A 56 22.66 -10.85 -3.80
N GLU A 57 23.25 -9.97 -2.99
CA GLU A 57 23.30 -8.53 -3.28
C GLU A 57 24.32 -8.33 -4.41
N GLY A 58 23.85 -7.98 -5.60
CA GLY A 58 24.67 -7.81 -6.81
C GLY A 58 24.92 -6.34 -7.15
N GLU A 59 25.26 -6.05 -8.42
CA GLU A 59 25.39 -4.67 -8.94
C GLU A 59 24.05 -3.92 -9.05
N ASN A 60 22.92 -4.62 -8.95
CA ASN A 60 21.58 -4.05 -9.03
C ASN A 60 21.07 -3.63 -7.64
N TRP A 61 20.20 -2.62 -7.61
CA TRP A 61 19.59 -2.11 -6.37
C TRP A 61 18.78 -3.16 -5.58
N TYR A 62 18.18 -4.12 -6.29
CA TYR A 62 17.40 -5.20 -5.67
C TYR A 62 18.25 -6.45 -5.44
N PRO A 63 18.00 -7.22 -4.37
CA PRO A 63 18.67 -8.50 -4.16
C PRO A 63 18.23 -9.51 -5.22
N LYS A 64 19.16 -10.33 -5.71
CA LYS A 64 18.79 -11.58 -6.37
C LYS A 64 18.56 -12.61 -5.28
N ILE A 65 17.34 -13.15 -5.22
CA ILE A 65 16.97 -14.13 -4.22
C ILE A 65 16.82 -15.49 -4.92
N THR A 66 17.68 -16.44 -4.55
CA THR A 66 17.63 -17.83 -5.01
C THR A 66 17.73 -18.77 -3.82
N PHE A 67 17.46 -20.05 -4.03
CA PHE A 67 17.69 -21.07 -3.02
C PHE A 67 18.01 -22.41 -3.67
N ASP A 68 18.91 -23.15 -3.03
CA ASP A 68 19.40 -24.45 -3.47
C ASP A 68 19.33 -25.43 -2.28
N PHE A 69 18.80 -26.64 -2.52
CA PHE A 69 18.72 -27.69 -1.48
C PHE A 69 20.04 -28.42 -1.28
N LEU A 70 21.07 -28.12 -2.08
CA LEU A 70 22.37 -28.76 -2.02
C LEU A 70 23.29 -27.96 -1.10
N GLN A 71 23.58 -28.52 0.08
CA GLN A 71 24.61 -28.02 0.96
C GLN A 71 25.98 -28.39 0.37
N SER A 72 26.92 -27.44 0.26
CA SER A 72 28.23 -27.72 -0.33
C SER A 72 29.07 -28.69 0.49
N ASP A 73 28.79 -28.94 1.78
CA ASP A 73 29.72 -29.68 2.65
C ASP A 73 29.11 -30.59 3.75
N SER A 74 27.83 -30.98 3.71
CA SER A 74 27.36 -32.06 4.60
C SER A 74 26.20 -32.93 4.08
N ILE A 75 26.38 -34.23 4.29
CA ILE A 75 25.51 -35.33 3.88
C ILE A 75 24.31 -35.40 4.83
N THR A 76 23.26 -34.65 4.53
CA THR A 76 21.83 -35.07 4.58
C THR A 76 20.99 -33.96 3.95
N ALA A 77 21.08 -33.85 2.62
CA ALA A 77 20.13 -33.08 1.83
C ALA A 77 18.96 -34.01 1.49
N THR A 78 17.78 -33.85 2.10
CA THR A 78 16.58 -34.42 1.47
C THR A 78 16.15 -33.49 0.34
N ALA A 79 16.91 -33.51 -0.77
CA ALA A 79 16.56 -32.85 -2.01
C ALA A 79 15.43 -33.64 -2.69
N GLY A 80 14.34 -32.97 -3.06
CA GLY A 80 13.21 -33.62 -3.73
C GLY A 80 11.95 -32.77 -3.75
N ASN A 81 10.87 -33.39 -4.24
CA ASN A 81 9.56 -32.78 -4.43
C ASN A 81 8.54 -33.41 -3.48
N TRP A 82 7.58 -32.61 -2.99
CA TRP A 82 6.47 -33.13 -2.19
C TRP A 82 5.57 -34.07 -2.98
N SER A 83 5.48 -33.91 -4.31
CA SER A 83 4.71 -34.81 -5.19
C SER A 83 5.18 -36.28 -5.13
N ASP A 84 6.46 -36.51 -4.84
CA ASP A 84 7.05 -37.85 -4.64
C ASP A 84 6.88 -38.39 -3.20
N ASN A 85 6.49 -37.52 -2.26
CA ASN A 85 6.46 -37.78 -0.82
C ASN A 85 5.06 -37.59 -0.24
N THR A 86 4.09 -38.38 -0.73
CA THR A 86 2.66 -38.22 -0.43
C THR A 86 2.10 -39.36 0.42
N ASP A 87 1.13 -39.04 1.28
CA ASP A 87 0.29 -40.00 2.02
C ASP A 87 -1.20 -39.66 1.79
N THR A 88 -1.94 -40.57 1.16
CA THR A 88 -3.38 -40.46 0.89
C THR A 88 -4.23 -41.40 1.76
N SER A 89 -3.60 -42.20 2.64
CA SER A 89 -4.28 -43.26 3.40
C SER A 89 -5.37 -42.72 4.33
N TRP A 90 -5.26 -41.47 4.76
CA TRP A 90 -6.26 -40.75 5.56
C TRP A 90 -7.60 -40.53 4.83
N TYR A 91 -7.59 -40.51 3.49
CA TYR A 91 -8.80 -40.39 2.69
C TYR A 91 -9.38 -41.76 2.38
N ASP A 92 -8.52 -42.72 2.03
CA ASP A 92 -8.92 -44.08 1.66
C ASP A 92 -9.60 -44.83 2.82
N SER A 93 -9.35 -44.43 4.07
CA SER A 93 -9.98 -45.03 5.25
C SER A 93 -11.48 -44.74 5.39
N ASP A 94 -11.95 -43.58 4.88
CA ASP A 94 -13.36 -43.19 4.89
C ASP A 94 -13.60 -42.07 3.86
N THR A 95 -13.82 -42.44 2.60
CA THR A 95 -14.01 -41.48 1.51
C THR A 95 -15.30 -40.66 1.63
N ASP A 96 -16.26 -41.14 2.42
CA ASP A 96 -17.57 -40.52 2.60
C ASP A 96 -17.60 -39.52 3.76
N ALA A 97 -16.56 -39.50 4.61
CA ALA A 97 -16.44 -38.54 5.71
C ALA A 97 -16.66 -37.10 5.23
N SER A 98 -17.38 -36.34 6.06
CA SER A 98 -17.64 -34.90 5.84
C SER A 98 -16.48 -34.03 6.31
N ASN A 99 -15.63 -34.55 7.20
CA ASN A 99 -14.49 -33.84 7.79
C ASN A 99 -13.26 -34.75 7.81
N TYR A 100 -12.12 -34.19 7.44
CA TYR A 100 -10.80 -34.83 7.56
C TYR A 100 -9.86 -33.93 8.35
N THR A 101 -8.95 -34.54 9.10
CA THR A 101 -7.93 -33.80 9.86
C THR A 101 -6.54 -34.29 9.46
N LEU A 102 -5.69 -33.36 9.04
CA LEU A 102 -4.32 -33.64 8.59
C LEU A 102 -3.33 -33.21 9.68
N TYR A 103 -2.35 -34.07 9.95
CA TYR A 103 -1.36 -33.86 11.00
C TYR A 103 0.07 -33.81 10.48
N THR A 104 0.34 -34.28 9.25
CA THR A 104 1.72 -34.43 8.75
C THR A 104 1.91 -33.80 7.37
N ALA A 105 3.16 -33.50 7.03
CA ALA A 105 3.52 -32.92 5.75
C ALA A 105 3.17 -33.84 4.56
N LYS A 106 3.38 -35.15 4.72
CA LYS A 106 3.01 -36.16 3.71
C LYS A 106 1.51 -36.21 3.46
N GLN A 107 0.68 -36.02 4.51
CA GLN A 107 -0.78 -35.96 4.37
C GLN A 107 -1.22 -34.70 3.62
N LEU A 108 -0.60 -33.54 3.89
CA LEU A 108 -0.84 -32.31 3.11
C LEU A 108 -0.42 -32.45 1.65
N ALA A 109 0.74 -33.04 1.38
CA ALA A 109 1.15 -33.35 0.01
C ALA A 109 0.19 -34.36 -0.66
N GLY A 110 -0.34 -35.31 0.11
CA GLY A 110 -1.39 -36.24 -0.33
C GLY A 110 -2.69 -35.54 -0.71
N LEU A 111 -3.09 -34.47 0.00
CA LEU A 111 -4.23 -33.64 -0.40
C LEU A 111 -4.01 -33.01 -1.79
N ALA A 112 -2.82 -32.45 -2.04
CA ALA A 112 -2.49 -31.89 -3.36
C ALA A 112 -2.61 -32.96 -4.45
N LYS A 113 -2.08 -34.16 -4.20
CA LYS A 113 -2.18 -35.31 -5.12
C LYS A 113 -3.62 -35.70 -5.42
N LEU A 114 -4.47 -35.84 -4.41
CA LEU A 114 -5.89 -36.19 -4.59
C LEU A 114 -6.65 -35.12 -5.36
N VAL A 115 -6.49 -33.85 -5.01
CA VAL A 115 -7.13 -32.72 -5.70
C VAL A 115 -6.70 -32.66 -7.17
N ASN A 116 -5.41 -32.82 -7.43
CA ASN A 116 -4.88 -32.77 -8.79
C ASN A 116 -5.34 -33.96 -9.64
N ALA A 117 -5.52 -35.14 -9.03
CA ALA A 117 -6.11 -36.33 -9.64
C ALA A 117 -7.64 -36.24 -9.87
N GLY A 118 -8.33 -35.24 -9.31
CA GLY A 118 -9.76 -34.97 -9.57
C GLY A 118 -10.69 -35.15 -8.37
N THR A 119 -10.18 -35.48 -7.18
CA THR A 119 -10.99 -35.52 -5.96
C THR A 119 -11.31 -34.10 -5.50
N THR A 120 -12.58 -33.69 -5.61
CA THR A 120 -12.94 -32.27 -5.44
C THR A 120 -13.18 -31.83 -4.00
N PHE A 121 -13.48 -32.78 -3.10
CA PHE A 121 -13.91 -32.51 -1.73
C PHE A 121 -15.13 -31.59 -1.62
N GLN A 122 -15.99 -31.55 -2.63
CA GLN A 122 -17.20 -30.73 -2.60
C GLN A 122 -18.06 -31.05 -1.37
N GLY A 123 -18.41 -30.01 -0.60
CA GLY A 123 -19.21 -30.13 0.62
C GLY A 123 -18.48 -30.78 1.81
N LYS A 124 -17.17 -31.02 1.70
CA LYS A 124 -16.33 -31.59 2.76
C LYS A 124 -15.39 -30.51 3.32
N THR A 125 -14.94 -30.72 4.55
CA THR A 125 -13.93 -29.87 5.21
C THR A 125 -12.65 -30.66 5.45
N ILE A 126 -11.52 -30.08 5.07
CA ILE A 126 -10.20 -30.57 5.43
C ILE A 126 -9.60 -29.58 6.44
N ALA A 127 -9.24 -30.06 7.62
CA ALA A 127 -8.69 -29.23 8.68
C ALA A 127 -7.25 -29.63 9.05
N LEU A 128 -6.47 -28.69 9.56
CA LEU A 128 -5.21 -29.02 10.25
C LEU A 128 -5.50 -29.44 11.69
N GLY A 129 -4.82 -30.50 12.12
CA GLY A 129 -4.83 -30.97 13.52
C GLY A 129 -3.68 -30.39 14.36
N GLN A 130 -2.65 -29.85 13.71
CA GLN A 130 -1.50 -29.19 14.30
C GLN A 130 -0.77 -28.34 13.24
N SER A 131 0.21 -27.54 13.67
CA SER A 131 1.13 -26.89 12.72
C SER A 131 2.01 -27.93 12.02
N VAL A 132 2.24 -27.75 10.72
CA VAL A 132 2.94 -28.72 9.87
C VAL A 132 4.12 -28.05 9.16
N ASP A 133 5.32 -28.57 9.36
CA ASP A 133 6.54 -28.15 8.65
C ASP A 133 6.65 -28.87 7.30
N ILE A 134 6.71 -28.10 6.21
CA ILE A 134 6.86 -28.60 4.83
C ILE A 134 8.19 -28.17 4.20
N SER A 135 9.15 -27.70 4.99
CA SER A 135 10.45 -27.19 4.51
C SER A 135 11.42 -28.25 4.01
N GLU A 136 11.11 -29.53 4.22
CA GLU A 136 11.96 -30.66 3.80
C GLU A 136 12.08 -30.79 2.27
N HIS A 137 11.05 -30.38 1.51
CA HIS A 137 11.03 -30.54 0.04
C HIS A 137 10.50 -29.29 -0.67
N PHE A 138 10.76 -29.21 -1.98
CA PHE A 138 10.10 -28.23 -2.82
C PHE A 138 8.61 -28.55 -2.93
N TRP A 139 7.80 -27.49 -2.84
CA TRP A 139 6.37 -27.54 -3.13
C TRP A 139 6.16 -27.35 -4.63
N ASP A 140 6.26 -28.44 -5.38
CA ASP A 140 6.20 -28.48 -6.84
C ASP A 140 4.78 -28.69 -7.40
N ALA A 141 3.87 -29.16 -6.55
CA ALA A 141 2.47 -29.39 -6.89
C ALA A 141 1.55 -28.59 -5.96
N ALA A 142 1.07 -27.45 -6.43
CA ALA A 142 0.05 -26.68 -5.71
C ALA A 142 -1.22 -27.52 -5.51
N ILE A 143 -1.98 -27.22 -4.45
CA ILE A 143 -3.32 -27.79 -4.28
C ILE A 143 -4.23 -27.10 -5.28
N GLY A 144 -4.61 -27.83 -6.34
CA GLY A 144 -5.45 -27.32 -7.43
C GLY A 144 -4.67 -26.84 -8.65
N SER A 145 -5.38 -26.24 -9.61
CA SER A 145 -4.81 -25.88 -10.90
C SER A 145 -3.87 -24.67 -10.82
N THR A 146 -2.69 -24.78 -11.43
CA THR A 146 -1.73 -23.67 -11.62
C THR A 146 -1.82 -23.02 -13.00
N THR A 147 -2.70 -23.50 -13.89
CA THR A 147 -2.95 -22.90 -15.20
C THR A 147 -4.16 -21.97 -15.16
N PHE A 148 -4.09 -20.88 -15.93
CA PHE A 148 -5.19 -19.93 -16.15
C PHE A 148 -6.22 -20.42 -17.19
N GLU A 149 -6.29 -21.73 -17.46
CA GLU A 149 -7.07 -22.32 -18.56
C GLU A 149 -8.44 -22.86 -18.09
N ASP A 150 -9.38 -23.00 -19.03
CA ASP A 150 -10.71 -23.56 -18.80
C ASP A 150 -10.63 -24.97 -18.18
N GLY A 151 -11.37 -25.21 -17.09
CA GLY A 151 -11.32 -26.43 -16.27
C GLY A 151 -10.51 -26.31 -14.97
N ALA A 152 -9.74 -25.22 -14.78
CA ALA A 152 -9.05 -24.89 -13.53
C ALA A 152 -10.01 -24.71 -12.33
N ASN A 153 -11.28 -24.41 -12.61
CA ASN A 153 -12.31 -24.06 -11.64
C ASN A 153 -12.96 -25.27 -10.94
N ASP A 154 -12.58 -26.50 -11.30
CA ASP A 154 -13.28 -27.71 -10.84
C ASP A 154 -12.50 -28.60 -9.88
N LYS A 155 -11.30 -28.18 -9.45
CA LYS A 155 -10.42 -28.96 -8.56
C LYS A 155 -10.93 -28.95 -7.12
N LEU A 156 -10.39 -28.10 -6.25
CA LEU A 156 -10.83 -28.04 -4.85
C LEU A 156 -12.18 -27.29 -4.76
N LYS A 157 -13.23 -27.93 -4.26
CA LYS A 157 -14.57 -27.35 -4.03
C LYS A 157 -15.03 -27.43 -2.57
N GLY A 158 -14.14 -27.91 -1.70
CA GLY A 158 -14.37 -28.03 -0.26
C GLY A 158 -13.85 -26.83 0.53
N THR A 159 -13.92 -26.95 1.85
CA THR A 159 -13.30 -26.01 2.79
C THR A 159 -11.94 -26.54 3.22
N PHE A 160 -10.91 -25.69 3.18
CA PHE A 160 -9.67 -25.93 3.89
C PHE A 160 -9.61 -25.00 5.11
N ASP A 161 -9.63 -25.56 6.31
CA ASP A 161 -9.58 -24.83 7.57
C ASP A 161 -8.23 -25.07 8.27
N GLY A 162 -7.37 -24.06 8.29
CA GLY A 162 -6.12 -24.13 9.04
C GLY A 162 -6.35 -24.27 10.55
N HIS A 163 -7.56 -24.01 11.04
CA HIS A 163 -7.96 -24.12 12.44
C HIS A 163 -7.04 -23.33 13.41
N GLY A 164 -6.42 -22.26 12.90
CA GLY A 164 -5.44 -21.43 13.62
C GLY A 164 -4.00 -21.95 13.54
N TYR A 165 -3.77 -23.12 12.94
CA TYR A 165 -2.44 -23.70 12.79
C TYR A 165 -1.68 -23.16 11.58
N SER A 166 -0.37 -23.43 11.59
CA SER A 166 0.55 -22.96 10.55
C SER A 166 0.98 -24.08 9.61
N VAL A 167 1.15 -23.74 8.34
CA VAL A 167 2.01 -24.48 7.41
C VAL A 167 3.33 -23.71 7.34
N ILE A 168 4.42 -24.36 7.73
CA ILE A 168 5.72 -23.73 7.97
C ILE A 168 6.68 -24.07 6.83
N GLY A 169 7.38 -23.06 6.33
CA GLY A 169 8.53 -23.24 5.46
C GLY A 169 8.17 -23.66 4.03
N LEU A 170 7.10 -23.11 3.45
CA LEU A 170 6.78 -23.29 2.03
C LEU A 170 8.00 -22.90 1.16
N ARG A 171 8.44 -23.77 0.24
CA ARG A 171 9.57 -23.53 -0.69
C ARG A 171 9.14 -23.74 -2.14
N ILE A 172 9.06 -22.68 -2.94
CA ILE A 172 8.68 -22.76 -4.38
C ILE A 172 9.70 -22.03 -5.26
N LYS A 173 10.40 -22.77 -6.13
CA LYS A 173 11.39 -22.23 -7.08
C LYS A 173 10.95 -22.50 -8.50
N THR A 174 11.06 -21.50 -9.37
CA THR A 174 10.89 -21.70 -10.81
C THR A 174 11.78 -20.77 -11.65
N ASP A 175 12.40 -21.36 -12.66
CA ASP A 175 13.15 -20.74 -13.75
C ASP A 175 12.64 -21.24 -15.12
N ASP A 176 11.55 -22.00 -15.14
CA ASP A 176 11.00 -22.63 -16.34
C ASP A 176 10.10 -21.66 -17.12
N SER A 177 10.73 -21.02 -18.11
CA SER A 177 10.08 -20.14 -19.07
C SER A 177 9.05 -20.77 -20.00
N SER A 178 8.97 -22.11 -20.08
CA SER A 178 8.09 -22.80 -21.03
C SER A 178 6.63 -22.87 -20.59
N LYS A 179 6.33 -22.42 -19.37
CA LYS A 179 4.99 -22.52 -18.77
C LYS A 179 4.51 -21.14 -18.29
N ARG A 180 3.22 -20.87 -18.47
CA ARG A 180 2.52 -19.82 -17.70
C ARG A 180 2.35 -20.36 -16.29
N LEU A 181 3.13 -19.84 -15.34
CA LEU A 181 3.21 -20.42 -14.00
C LEU A 181 2.55 -19.55 -12.95
N SER A 182 1.75 -20.23 -12.13
CA SER A 182 1.12 -19.75 -10.93
C SER A 182 1.73 -20.49 -9.75
N ASN A 183 2.49 -19.80 -8.90
CA ASN A 183 3.21 -20.38 -7.77
C ASN A 183 2.57 -19.97 -6.42
N GLY A 184 2.04 -20.95 -5.69
CA GLY A 184 1.50 -20.79 -4.33
C GLY A 184 1.17 -22.13 -3.68
N PHE A 185 0.81 -22.10 -2.40
CA PHE A 185 0.37 -23.30 -1.66
C PHE A 185 -0.88 -23.92 -2.32
N PHE A 186 -1.86 -23.07 -2.61
CA PHE A 186 -2.99 -23.36 -3.50
C PHE A 186 -2.71 -22.78 -4.90
N GLY A 187 -3.17 -23.48 -5.94
CA GLY A 187 -3.12 -22.98 -7.31
C GLY A 187 -4.23 -21.95 -7.54
N THR A 188 -5.40 -22.45 -7.94
CA THR A 188 -6.65 -21.69 -8.07
C THR A 188 -7.60 -22.12 -6.97
N ILE A 189 -8.24 -21.15 -6.31
CA ILE A 189 -9.35 -21.38 -5.38
C ILE A 189 -10.64 -21.10 -6.16
N PRO A 190 -11.43 -22.14 -6.52
CA PRO A 190 -12.72 -21.96 -7.20
C PRO A 190 -13.76 -21.24 -6.34
N SER A 191 -14.82 -20.74 -7.00
CA SER A 191 -15.91 -20.00 -6.34
C SER A 191 -16.70 -20.77 -5.28
N SER A 192 -16.59 -22.10 -5.26
CA SER A 192 -17.23 -22.96 -4.26
C SER A 192 -16.32 -23.31 -3.09
N ALA A 193 -15.03 -22.99 -3.17
CA ALA A 193 -14.06 -23.30 -2.13
C ALA A 193 -13.92 -22.15 -1.12
N THR A 194 -13.59 -22.53 0.11
CA THR A 194 -13.26 -21.61 1.20
C THR A 194 -11.93 -22.02 1.80
N ILE A 195 -11.02 -21.06 1.94
CA ILE A 195 -9.77 -21.21 2.68
C ILE A 195 -9.83 -20.29 3.89
N GLN A 196 -9.62 -20.82 5.08
CA GLN A 196 -9.75 -20.02 6.30
C GLN A 196 -8.80 -20.42 7.43
N ASN A 197 -8.56 -19.47 8.34
CA ASN A 197 -7.84 -19.68 9.61
C ASN A 197 -6.46 -20.33 9.44
N LEU A 198 -5.76 -19.98 8.37
CA LEU A 198 -4.47 -20.60 8.00
C LEU A 198 -3.35 -19.59 8.09
N THR A 199 -2.27 -19.96 8.76
CA THR A 199 -1.00 -19.22 8.70
C THR A 199 -0.03 -19.92 7.76
N LEU A 200 0.53 -19.18 6.80
CA LEU A 200 1.74 -19.57 6.09
C LEU A 200 2.92 -18.89 6.77
N ASP A 201 3.72 -19.67 7.50
CA ASP A 201 4.88 -19.17 8.24
C ASP A 201 6.16 -19.38 7.45
N ASP A 202 6.95 -18.32 7.32
CA ASP A 202 8.19 -18.24 6.55
C ASP A 202 8.09 -18.80 5.12
N PRO A 203 7.13 -18.37 4.26
CA PRO A 203 7.12 -18.81 2.87
C PRO A 203 8.28 -18.21 2.08
N PHE A 204 8.89 -19.03 1.21
CA PHE A 204 9.97 -18.60 0.33
C PHE A 204 9.63 -18.98 -1.11
N ILE A 205 9.42 -17.96 -1.95
CA ILE A 205 9.06 -18.13 -3.35
C ILE A 205 10.05 -17.37 -4.21
N SER A 206 10.64 -18.03 -5.20
CA SER A 206 11.54 -17.44 -6.19
C SER A 206 11.10 -17.80 -7.60
N VAL A 207 10.67 -16.79 -8.34
CA VAL A 207 10.41 -16.85 -9.79
C VAL A 207 11.48 -16.01 -10.48
N ASP A 208 12.40 -16.62 -11.25
CA ASP A 208 13.46 -15.91 -11.97
C ASP A 208 13.50 -16.33 -13.45
N ILE A 209 12.75 -15.60 -14.30
CA ILE A 209 12.52 -15.96 -15.71
C ILE A 209 13.37 -15.08 -16.62
N ASN A 210 14.53 -15.56 -17.04
CA ASN A 210 15.57 -14.75 -17.70
C ASN A 210 15.55 -14.71 -19.23
N ASN A 211 14.44 -15.07 -19.86
CA ASN A 211 14.28 -15.02 -21.31
C ASN A 211 13.03 -14.26 -21.76
N ASP A 212 12.93 -14.06 -23.08
CA ASP A 212 11.82 -13.37 -23.71
C ASP A 212 10.57 -14.26 -23.73
N THR A 213 9.72 -14.09 -22.71
CA THR A 213 8.45 -14.80 -22.58
C THR A 213 7.26 -13.90 -22.84
N THR A 214 6.21 -14.43 -23.46
CA THR A 214 4.92 -13.76 -23.60
C THR A 214 3.99 -13.99 -22.39
N GLY A 215 4.39 -14.87 -21.46
CA GLY A 215 3.58 -15.28 -20.32
C GLY A 215 3.59 -14.26 -19.19
N GLU A 216 2.41 -14.01 -18.62
CA GLU A 216 2.28 -13.41 -17.30
C GLU A 216 2.60 -14.45 -16.23
N TYR A 217 3.46 -14.08 -15.28
CA TYR A 217 3.80 -14.92 -14.13
C TYR A 217 3.08 -14.41 -12.89
N ALA A 218 2.41 -15.32 -12.20
CA ALA A 218 1.72 -15.02 -10.95
C ALA A 218 2.35 -15.77 -9.79
N LEU A 219 2.56 -15.08 -8.67
CA LEU A 219 3.03 -15.72 -7.45
C LEU A 219 2.42 -15.12 -6.19
N SER A 220 2.16 -15.97 -5.22
CA SER A 220 1.68 -15.61 -3.89
C SER A 220 1.86 -16.81 -2.96
N PRO A 221 2.25 -16.62 -1.70
CA PRO A 221 2.28 -17.70 -0.71
C PRO A 221 1.01 -18.54 -0.68
N LEU A 222 -0.16 -17.91 -0.64
CA LEU A 222 -1.42 -18.63 -0.44
C LEU A 222 -2.02 -19.12 -1.76
N THR A 223 -2.40 -18.22 -2.67
CA THR A 223 -2.99 -18.60 -3.96
C THR A 223 -2.65 -17.63 -5.08
N CYS A 224 -2.63 -18.12 -6.31
CA CYS A 224 -2.43 -17.25 -7.47
C CYS A 224 -3.73 -16.65 -8.01
N LEU A 225 -4.79 -17.45 -8.04
CA LEU A 225 -6.10 -17.03 -8.52
C LEU A 225 -7.17 -17.39 -7.50
N ASN A 226 -7.75 -16.37 -6.89
CA ASN A 226 -8.92 -16.52 -6.05
C ASN A 226 -10.20 -16.25 -6.85
N LEU A 227 -11.11 -17.21 -6.85
CA LEU A 227 -12.51 -17.09 -7.29
C LEU A 227 -13.48 -17.33 -6.13
N GLY A 228 -13.00 -17.87 -5.00
CA GLY A 228 -13.78 -18.25 -3.83
C GLY A 228 -13.58 -17.33 -2.63
N THR A 229 -13.69 -17.90 -1.44
CA THR A 229 -13.57 -17.14 -0.18
C THR A 229 -12.24 -17.44 0.48
N ILE A 230 -11.52 -16.37 0.86
CA ILE A 230 -10.35 -16.45 1.74
C ILE A 230 -10.65 -15.61 2.96
N ASN A 231 -10.60 -16.20 4.15
CA ASN A 231 -10.90 -15.51 5.39
C ASN A 231 -9.87 -15.78 6.48
N ASN A 232 -9.43 -14.76 7.21
CA ASN A 232 -8.58 -14.94 8.39
C ASN A 232 -7.32 -15.76 8.10
N CYS A 233 -6.65 -15.44 6.99
CA CYS A 233 -5.38 -16.08 6.61
C CYS A 233 -4.21 -15.12 6.86
N VAL A 234 -3.08 -15.68 7.28
CA VAL A 234 -1.89 -14.91 7.65
C VAL A 234 -0.69 -15.37 6.83
N VAL A 235 0.10 -14.42 6.32
CA VAL A 235 1.48 -14.69 5.90
C VAL A 235 2.41 -14.06 6.93
N ASN A 236 3.18 -14.91 7.59
CA ASN A 236 4.11 -14.50 8.64
C ASN A 236 5.55 -14.70 8.18
N GLY A 237 6.35 -13.63 8.14
CA GLY A 237 7.70 -13.65 7.58
C GLY A 237 7.75 -13.98 6.09
N GLY A 238 8.87 -14.54 5.65
CA GLY A 238 9.06 -15.01 4.28
C GLY A 238 9.55 -13.96 3.28
N ARG A 239 10.02 -14.46 2.14
CA ARG A 239 10.52 -13.68 1.01
C ARG A 239 9.85 -14.14 -0.28
N ILE A 240 9.20 -13.21 -0.97
CA ILE A 240 8.46 -13.46 -2.22
C ILE A 240 9.17 -12.68 -3.32
N TYR A 241 9.92 -13.37 -4.16
CA TYR A 241 10.74 -12.80 -5.23
C TYR A 241 10.21 -13.19 -6.60
N GLY A 242 9.96 -12.21 -7.45
CA GLY A 242 9.55 -12.41 -8.83
C GLY A 242 10.32 -11.50 -9.79
N ASN A 243 11.05 -12.09 -10.73
CA ASN A 243 11.76 -11.42 -11.80
C ASN A 243 11.32 -11.98 -13.16
N ALA A 244 10.47 -11.27 -13.88
CA ALA A 244 9.99 -11.64 -15.21
C ALA A 244 9.69 -10.39 -16.04
N GLN A 245 9.45 -10.52 -17.34
CA GLN A 245 9.03 -9.36 -18.14
C GLN A 245 7.63 -8.86 -17.72
N TYR A 246 6.72 -9.77 -17.35
CA TYR A 246 5.42 -9.43 -16.76
C TYR A 246 5.17 -10.29 -15.52
N ILE A 247 5.19 -9.64 -14.35
CA ILE A 247 5.02 -10.27 -13.05
C ILE A 247 3.83 -9.67 -12.30
N ARG A 248 3.02 -10.54 -11.71
CA ARG A 248 1.94 -10.19 -10.78
C ARG A 248 2.14 -10.94 -9.48
N MET A 249 2.16 -10.22 -8.36
CA MET A 249 2.43 -10.87 -7.08
C MET A 249 1.68 -10.26 -5.91
N ALA A 250 1.50 -11.06 -4.87
CA ALA A 250 0.92 -10.61 -3.61
C ALA A 250 1.28 -11.53 -2.45
N GLY A 251 0.82 -11.18 -1.25
CA GLY A 251 0.90 -12.04 -0.06
C GLY A 251 -0.26 -13.05 0.03
N ILE A 252 -1.48 -12.67 -0.34
CA ILE A 252 -2.65 -13.57 -0.25
C ILE A 252 -3.05 -14.10 -1.63
N ALA A 253 -3.39 -13.22 -2.58
CA ALA A 253 -3.82 -13.64 -3.91
C ALA A 253 -3.18 -12.80 -5.01
N SER A 254 -2.48 -13.40 -5.98
CA SER A 254 -1.96 -12.61 -7.11
C SER A 254 -3.12 -11.97 -7.89
N SER A 255 -4.22 -12.70 -8.09
CA SER A 255 -5.46 -12.19 -8.70
C SER A 255 -6.69 -12.60 -7.90
N ASN A 256 -7.61 -11.66 -7.71
CA ASN A 256 -8.91 -11.86 -7.08
C ASN A 256 -10.01 -11.59 -8.14
N ASN A 257 -10.76 -12.61 -8.55
CA ASN A 257 -11.67 -12.56 -9.71
C ASN A 257 -13.02 -13.26 -9.44
N THR A 258 -13.87 -13.48 -10.45
CA THR A 258 -15.31 -13.80 -10.36
C THR A 258 -15.78 -14.51 -9.07
N HIS A 259 -16.67 -13.85 -8.30
CA HIS A 259 -17.19 -14.21 -6.97
C HIS A 259 -16.23 -14.14 -5.77
N ALA A 260 -14.98 -13.73 -5.97
CA ALA A 260 -14.00 -13.79 -4.90
C ALA A 260 -14.14 -12.72 -3.82
N VAL A 261 -13.90 -13.15 -2.59
CA VAL A 261 -13.89 -12.33 -1.38
C VAL A 261 -12.65 -12.66 -0.57
N ILE A 262 -11.96 -11.62 -0.11
CA ILE A 262 -10.84 -11.73 0.82
C ILE A 262 -11.14 -10.86 2.03
N THR A 263 -11.18 -11.48 3.21
CA THR A 263 -11.47 -10.80 4.47
C THR A 263 -10.50 -11.18 5.57
N GLU A 264 -10.21 -10.23 6.45
CA GLU A 264 -9.49 -10.47 7.71
C GLU A 264 -8.08 -11.06 7.51
N CYS A 265 -7.47 -10.85 6.35
CA CYS A 265 -6.16 -11.39 6.04
C CYS A 265 -5.04 -10.43 6.43
N THR A 266 -3.93 -10.98 6.93
CA THR A 266 -2.81 -10.19 7.45
C THR A 266 -1.48 -10.64 6.86
N ILE A 267 -0.66 -9.68 6.46
CA ILE A 267 0.75 -9.89 6.15
C ILE A 267 1.59 -9.29 7.28
N SER A 268 2.50 -10.06 7.86
CA SER A 268 3.37 -9.58 8.93
C SER A 268 4.38 -8.53 8.46
N ASP A 269 4.89 -7.74 9.40
CA ASP A 269 5.97 -6.76 9.18
C ASP A 269 7.34 -7.38 8.81
N GLN A 270 7.49 -8.68 8.99
CA GLN A 270 8.69 -9.44 8.61
C GLN A 270 8.67 -9.90 7.15
N THR A 271 7.51 -9.87 6.49
CA THR A 271 7.37 -10.32 5.10
C THR A 271 7.98 -9.31 4.13
N ARG A 272 8.67 -9.81 3.09
CA ARG A 272 9.28 -8.97 2.05
C ARG A 272 8.85 -9.42 0.65
N PHE A 273 8.38 -8.47 -0.15
CA PHE A 273 8.04 -8.66 -1.56
C PHE A 273 9.06 -7.98 -2.45
N TYR A 274 9.49 -8.67 -3.51
CA TYR A 274 10.42 -8.15 -4.50
C TYR A 274 9.84 -8.39 -5.89
N GLY A 275 9.25 -7.35 -6.50
CA GLY A 275 8.68 -7.39 -7.84
C GLY A 275 9.58 -6.72 -8.86
N ILE A 276 10.22 -7.50 -9.72
CA ILE A 276 11.19 -7.04 -10.71
C ILE A 276 10.62 -7.29 -12.11
N ALA A 277 10.53 -6.23 -12.92
CA ALA A 277 10.32 -6.39 -14.36
C ALA A 277 11.45 -5.78 -15.20
N ASN A 278 12.15 -6.66 -15.89
CA ASN A 278 13.20 -6.32 -16.84
C ASN A 278 12.66 -6.43 -18.27
N ALA A 279 12.98 -5.48 -19.14
CA ALA A 279 12.82 -5.66 -20.59
C ALA A 279 13.83 -6.70 -21.10
N LYS A 280 13.39 -7.89 -21.54
CA LYS A 280 14.28 -9.01 -21.90
C LYS A 280 14.52 -9.19 -23.42
N SER A 281 13.94 -8.36 -24.31
CA SER A 281 14.32 -8.26 -25.74
C SER A 281 13.77 -7.00 -26.45
N ALA A 282 14.30 -6.69 -27.65
CA ALA A 282 13.83 -5.66 -28.58
C ALA A 282 12.63 -6.10 -29.46
N ALA A 283 12.07 -7.30 -29.23
CA ALA A 283 11.12 -7.93 -30.15
C ALA A 283 9.65 -7.81 -29.67
N GLY A 284 8.94 -6.83 -30.23
CA GLY A 284 7.46 -6.77 -30.25
C GLY A 284 6.79 -5.97 -29.13
N ASP A 285 5.50 -5.70 -29.29
CA ASP A 285 4.59 -4.91 -28.42
C ASP A 285 4.36 -5.52 -27.01
N LYS A 286 5.34 -6.21 -26.43
CA LYS A 286 5.20 -6.96 -25.17
C LYS A 286 5.30 -6.02 -23.96
N PRO A 287 4.38 -6.07 -22.99
CA PRO A 287 4.43 -5.19 -21.83
C PRO A 287 5.57 -5.58 -20.88
N VAL A 288 6.22 -4.59 -20.28
CA VAL A 288 7.09 -4.77 -19.10
C VAL A 288 6.27 -4.30 -17.90
N SER A 289 5.94 -5.19 -16.96
CA SER A 289 4.93 -4.86 -15.97
C SER A 289 5.18 -5.54 -14.63
N VAL A 290 5.10 -4.72 -13.57
CA VAL A 290 5.04 -5.19 -12.18
C VAL A 290 3.69 -4.78 -11.60
N THR A 291 2.91 -5.78 -11.19
CA THR A 291 1.68 -5.57 -10.44
C THR A 291 1.85 -6.22 -9.08
N THR A 292 1.85 -5.42 -8.01
CA THR A 292 2.11 -5.92 -6.66
C THR A 292 1.15 -5.28 -5.66
N GLY A 293 0.54 -6.10 -4.83
CA GLY A 293 -0.09 -5.64 -3.60
C GLY A 293 0.23 -6.54 -2.43
N GLY A 294 0.32 -6.01 -1.21
CA GLY A 294 0.59 -6.84 -0.04
C GLY A 294 -0.48 -7.93 0.15
N ILE A 295 -1.74 -7.61 -0.12
CA ILE A 295 -2.86 -8.56 -0.04
C ILE A 295 -3.18 -9.14 -1.41
N VAL A 296 -3.44 -8.28 -2.41
CA VAL A 296 -3.81 -8.68 -3.77
C VAL A 296 -3.02 -7.95 -4.83
N GLY A 297 -2.57 -8.67 -5.86
CA GLY A 297 -1.94 -8.05 -7.04
C GLY A 297 -2.99 -7.31 -7.87
N ASP A 298 -3.96 -8.04 -8.41
CA ASP A 298 -5.05 -7.48 -9.21
C ASP A 298 -6.42 -7.92 -8.67
N ASN A 299 -7.27 -6.94 -8.40
CA ASN A 299 -8.63 -7.13 -7.94
C ASN A 299 -9.61 -6.81 -9.07
N GLY A 300 -10.28 -7.85 -9.58
CA GLY A 300 -11.28 -7.75 -10.63
C GLY A 300 -12.53 -6.97 -10.21
N SER A 301 -13.39 -6.67 -11.20
CA SER A 301 -14.68 -5.99 -10.98
C SER A 301 -15.56 -6.76 -10.00
N ASP A 302 -16.29 -6.09 -9.11
CA ASP A 302 -17.22 -6.69 -8.12
C ASP A 302 -16.55 -7.62 -7.09
N LYS A 303 -15.32 -7.31 -6.70
CA LYS A 303 -14.55 -8.10 -5.73
C LYS A 303 -14.21 -7.33 -4.50
N ALA A 304 -14.25 -8.01 -3.38
CA ALA A 304 -14.13 -7.36 -2.09
C ALA A 304 -12.88 -7.79 -1.35
N ILE A 305 -12.16 -6.78 -0.89
CA ILE A 305 -11.05 -6.90 0.05
C ILE A 305 -11.46 -6.09 1.27
N ARG A 306 -11.62 -6.75 2.42
CA ARG A 306 -12.13 -6.10 3.63
C ARG A 306 -11.30 -6.45 4.85
N ASN A 307 -11.07 -5.46 5.72
CA ASN A 307 -10.43 -5.67 7.02
C ASN A 307 -9.05 -6.35 6.89
N CYS A 308 -8.30 -6.05 5.83
CA CYS A 308 -7.02 -6.68 5.57
C CYS A 308 -5.87 -5.75 5.95
N VAL A 309 -4.75 -6.31 6.41
CA VAL A 309 -3.60 -5.54 6.88
C VAL A 309 -2.34 -6.00 6.17
N ASN A 310 -1.64 -5.08 5.50
CA ASN A 310 -0.29 -5.32 5.04
C ASN A 310 0.73 -4.66 5.98
N GLY A 311 1.47 -5.47 6.74
CA GLY A 311 2.68 -5.05 7.44
C GLY A 311 3.96 -5.21 6.62
N GLY A 312 3.94 -6.08 5.61
CA GLY A 312 5.13 -6.47 4.85
C GLY A 312 5.65 -5.34 3.94
N SER A 313 6.97 -5.25 3.78
CA SER A 313 7.56 -4.25 2.88
C SER A 313 7.54 -4.73 1.43
N ILE A 314 7.23 -3.80 0.52
CA ILE A 314 7.16 -4.04 -0.92
C ILE A 314 8.29 -3.28 -1.60
N ALA A 315 9.20 -4.00 -2.22
CA ALA A 315 10.21 -3.46 -3.12
C ALA A 315 9.84 -3.80 -4.57
N ALA A 316 9.85 -2.81 -5.45
CA ALA A 316 9.64 -3.04 -6.88
C ALA A 316 10.70 -2.34 -7.72
N TRP A 317 11.09 -2.97 -8.81
CA TRP A 317 12.04 -2.39 -9.75
C TRP A 317 11.64 -2.65 -11.18
N THR A 318 11.89 -1.67 -12.05
CA THR A 318 11.87 -1.90 -13.51
C THR A 318 12.97 -1.19 -14.26
N GLY A 319 13.37 -1.80 -15.36
CA GLY A 319 14.35 -1.24 -16.27
C GLY A 319 14.67 -2.18 -17.42
N GLY A 320 15.81 -1.92 -18.05
CA GLY A 320 16.27 -2.62 -19.24
C GLY A 320 16.29 -1.73 -20.47
N ASN A 321 17.04 -2.15 -21.48
CA ASN A 321 17.21 -1.39 -22.72
C ASN A 321 15.97 -1.51 -23.60
N VAL A 322 15.01 -0.61 -23.42
CA VAL A 322 13.90 -0.40 -24.36
C VAL A 322 14.46 0.39 -25.57
N PRO A 323 14.46 -0.16 -26.80
CA PRO A 323 14.85 0.61 -27.97
C PRO A 323 13.96 1.86 -28.10
N SER A 324 14.53 3.01 -28.48
CA SER A 324 13.81 4.28 -28.59
C SER A 324 12.62 4.29 -29.57
N ASN A 325 12.53 3.28 -30.43
CA ASN A 325 11.44 3.08 -31.39
C ASN A 325 10.46 1.95 -31.01
N ALA A 326 10.65 1.27 -29.87
CA ALA A 326 9.81 0.17 -29.44
C ALA A 326 8.56 0.67 -28.71
N LYS A 327 7.38 0.20 -29.11
CA LYS A 327 6.09 0.48 -28.45
C LYS A 327 5.90 -0.40 -27.22
N ILE A 328 6.87 -0.40 -26.31
CA ILE A 328 6.81 -1.22 -25.09
C ILE A 328 5.93 -0.51 -24.06
N LEU A 329 4.87 -1.19 -23.62
CA LEU A 329 4.02 -0.73 -22.53
C LEU A 329 4.69 -1.05 -21.19
N VAL A 330 5.31 -0.06 -20.55
CA VAL A 330 5.79 -0.20 -19.18
C VAL A 330 4.69 0.16 -18.19
N ARG A 331 4.36 -0.72 -17.25
CA ARG A 331 3.22 -0.55 -16.32
C ARG A 331 3.58 -0.91 -14.89
N HIS A 332 3.37 0.01 -13.96
CA HIS A 332 3.51 -0.28 -12.52
C HIS A 332 2.17 -0.09 -11.85
N PHE A 333 1.74 -1.15 -11.19
CA PHE A 333 0.60 -1.10 -10.29
C PHE A 333 1.05 -1.61 -8.94
N ILE A 334 1.67 -0.73 -8.15
CA ILE A 334 2.17 -1.04 -6.82
C ILE A 334 1.27 -0.40 -5.76
N GLY A 335 0.59 -1.23 -4.98
CA GLY A 335 -0.21 -0.81 -3.84
C GLY A 335 0.26 -1.49 -2.56
N GLY A 336 0.15 -0.86 -1.40
CA GLY A 336 0.46 -1.56 -0.13
C GLY A 336 -0.50 -2.72 0.14
N CYS A 337 -1.77 -2.59 -0.23
CA CYS A 337 -2.75 -3.68 -0.12
C CYS A 337 -3.09 -4.28 -1.50
N VAL A 338 -3.35 -3.42 -2.49
CA VAL A 338 -3.91 -3.82 -3.78
C VAL A 338 -3.16 -3.13 -4.91
N GLY A 339 -2.57 -3.89 -5.82
CA GLY A 339 -1.93 -3.31 -7.01
C GLY A 339 -2.96 -2.64 -7.93
N ASN A 340 -3.76 -3.44 -8.62
CA ASN A 340 -4.78 -2.95 -9.56
C ASN A 340 -6.20 -3.20 -9.06
N ASN A 341 -7.09 -2.21 -9.20
CA ASN A 341 -8.50 -2.29 -8.82
C ASN A 341 -9.42 -1.54 -9.83
N THR A 342 -9.17 -1.67 -11.13
CA THR A 342 -9.90 -0.95 -12.20
C THR A 342 -10.99 -1.76 -12.89
N GLY A 343 -11.64 -2.69 -12.21
CA GLY A 343 -12.64 -3.59 -12.78
C GLY A 343 -13.54 -2.94 -13.87
N ASN A 344 -13.58 -3.54 -15.06
CA ASN A 344 -14.24 -3.05 -16.27
C ASN A 344 -15.78 -2.97 -16.09
N GLY A 345 -16.27 -1.93 -15.42
CA GLY A 345 -17.70 -1.55 -15.39
C GLY A 345 -18.51 -1.89 -14.14
N SER A 346 -17.93 -2.54 -13.12
CA SER A 346 -18.66 -2.92 -11.89
C SER A 346 -17.79 -2.82 -10.61
N GLN A 347 -18.43 -2.56 -9.46
CA GLN A 347 -17.87 -2.03 -8.22
C GLN A 347 -17.01 -3.03 -7.40
N GLY A 348 -15.71 -3.15 -7.72
CA GLY A 348 -14.74 -3.66 -6.74
C GLY A 348 -14.74 -2.82 -5.45
N GLN A 349 -14.43 -3.40 -4.29
CA GLN A 349 -14.42 -2.68 -3.01
C GLN A 349 -13.16 -3.01 -2.23
N VAL A 350 -12.46 -1.96 -1.79
CA VAL A 350 -11.41 -2.07 -0.78
C VAL A 350 -11.88 -1.31 0.45
N LEU A 351 -12.19 -2.06 1.50
CA LEU A 351 -12.81 -1.52 2.71
C LEU A 351 -11.91 -1.80 3.91
N ASN A 352 -11.78 -0.80 4.80
CA ASN A 352 -11.17 -0.95 6.13
C ASN A 352 -9.79 -1.65 6.09
N SER A 353 -9.02 -1.41 5.02
CA SER A 353 -7.76 -2.10 4.80
C SER A 353 -6.60 -1.15 4.99
N VAL A 354 -5.55 -1.64 5.64
CA VAL A 354 -4.47 -0.80 6.15
C VAL A 354 -3.13 -1.27 5.62
N ASN A 355 -2.31 -0.33 5.16
CA ASN A 355 -0.90 -0.55 4.90
C ASN A 355 -0.04 0.09 5.98
N HIS A 356 0.79 -0.73 6.61
CA HIS A 356 1.89 -0.34 7.49
C HIS A 356 3.27 -0.57 6.83
N GLY A 357 3.32 -1.43 5.81
CA GLY A 357 4.56 -1.79 5.14
C GLY A 357 5.14 -0.64 4.31
N LYS A 358 6.48 -0.50 4.33
CA LYS A 358 7.21 0.41 3.44
C LYS A 358 7.01 -0.02 1.99
N ILE A 359 6.81 0.94 1.09
CA ILE A 359 6.81 0.75 -0.36
C ILE A 359 8.02 1.47 -0.93
N GLU A 360 8.85 0.73 -1.67
CA GLU A 360 10.07 1.24 -2.26
C GLU A 360 10.16 0.84 -3.73
N VAL A 361 10.13 1.82 -4.63
CA VAL A 361 10.04 1.58 -6.07
C VAL A 361 11.16 2.32 -6.79
N HIS A 362 11.89 1.60 -7.64
CA HIS A 362 12.97 2.14 -8.42
C HIS A 362 12.75 1.89 -9.92
N ALA A 363 13.03 2.90 -10.73
CA ALA A 363 12.92 2.81 -12.19
C ALA A 363 14.18 3.35 -12.89
N ASP A 364 14.63 2.70 -13.97
CA ASP A 364 15.87 3.10 -14.69
C ASP A 364 15.74 4.47 -15.40
N GLY A 365 14.56 5.10 -15.46
CA GLY A 365 14.36 6.43 -16.03
C GLY A 365 14.68 6.59 -17.53
N LYS A 366 15.29 5.60 -18.18
CA LYS A 366 15.45 5.57 -19.64
C LYS A 366 14.07 5.51 -20.29
N ASP A 367 13.90 6.21 -21.40
CA ASP A 367 12.64 6.41 -22.13
C ASP A 367 11.81 5.11 -22.29
N CYS A 368 11.03 4.79 -21.26
CA CYS A 368 10.08 3.71 -21.25
C CYS A 368 8.84 4.18 -22.03
N GLY A 369 8.97 4.33 -23.36
CA GLY A 369 7.96 4.73 -24.34
C GLY A 369 6.56 5.03 -23.79
N TYR A 370 6.38 6.20 -23.15
CA TYR A 370 5.16 6.58 -22.42
C TYR A 370 3.95 6.94 -23.30
N GLY A 371 3.93 6.47 -24.57
CA GLY A 371 3.03 6.95 -25.61
C GLY A 371 1.66 6.28 -25.70
N LEU A 372 1.39 5.19 -24.96
CA LEU A 372 0.22 4.31 -25.21
C LEU A 372 -0.67 4.01 -23.99
N GLY A 373 -0.67 4.83 -22.94
CA GLY A 373 -1.85 4.97 -22.08
C GLY A 373 -1.94 4.15 -20.78
N ARG A 374 -0.84 3.60 -20.23
CA ARG A 374 -0.83 3.02 -18.86
C ARG A 374 0.51 3.32 -18.18
N GLY A 375 0.46 3.92 -16.99
CA GLY A 375 1.59 4.58 -16.35
C GLY A 375 2.19 3.85 -15.13
N PHE A 376 3.12 4.55 -14.48
CA PHE A 376 3.72 4.22 -13.20
C PHE A 376 2.82 4.71 -12.08
N TYR A 377 1.99 3.82 -11.55
CA TYR A 377 1.05 4.14 -10.48
C TYR A 377 1.48 3.46 -9.20
N ILE A 378 1.61 4.26 -8.15
CA ILE A 378 2.05 3.81 -6.84
C ILE A 378 1.12 4.42 -5.80
N GLY A 379 0.60 3.60 -4.89
CA GLY A 379 -0.09 4.14 -3.73
C GLY A 379 0.05 3.32 -2.47
N GLY A 380 -0.10 3.97 -1.32
CA GLY A 380 0.07 3.31 -0.03
C GLY A 380 -0.93 2.18 0.21
N VAL A 381 -2.12 2.23 -0.37
CA VAL A 381 -3.10 1.12 -0.30
C VAL A 381 -3.38 0.56 -1.69
N LEU A 382 -3.58 1.45 -2.67
CA LEU A 382 -3.97 1.13 -4.05
C LEU A 382 -3.04 1.77 -5.05
N ALA A 383 -2.56 1.04 -6.06
CA ALA A 383 -1.89 1.72 -7.16
C ALA A 383 -2.90 2.47 -8.03
N VAL A 384 -4.00 1.80 -8.38
CA VAL A 384 -5.07 2.38 -9.18
C VAL A 384 -6.43 1.81 -8.77
N THR A 385 -7.44 2.66 -8.80
CA THR A 385 -8.83 2.27 -8.56
C THR A 385 -9.75 2.92 -9.59
N ALA A 386 -10.88 2.25 -9.85
CA ALA A 386 -12.03 2.83 -10.56
C ALA A 386 -13.31 2.69 -9.71
N THR A 387 -13.15 2.38 -8.42
CA THR A 387 -14.23 1.88 -7.57
C THR A 387 -14.15 2.50 -6.17
N THR A 388 -15.07 2.11 -5.28
CA THR A 388 -15.11 2.64 -3.92
C THR A 388 -14.01 2.06 -3.04
N THR A 389 -13.15 2.93 -2.54
CA THR A 389 -12.21 2.69 -1.45
C THR A 389 -12.72 3.42 -0.21
N ASN A 390 -12.88 2.71 0.91
CA ASN A 390 -13.50 3.27 2.11
C ASN A 390 -12.79 2.79 3.38
N GLY A 391 -12.58 3.68 4.35
CA GLY A 391 -12.05 3.29 5.66
C GLY A 391 -10.59 2.84 5.64
N CYS A 392 -9.85 3.15 4.56
CA CYS A 392 -8.51 2.64 4.36
C CYS A 392 -7.45 3.60 4.91
N ALA A 393 -6.29 3.06 5.24
CA ALA A 393 -5.22 3.84 5.82
C ALA A 393 -3.86 3.45 5.26
N ASN A 394 -3.01 4.45 5.05
CA ASN A 394 -1.59 4.24 4.86
C ASN A 394 -0.79 4.92 5.99
N THR A 395 0.09 4.14 6.59
CA THR A 395 1.07 4.59 7.59
C THR A 395 2.50 4.21 7.19
N GLY A 396 2.66 3.35 6.19
CA GLY A 396 3.97 2.97 5.67
C GLY A 396 4.53 4.04 4.74
N ASP A 397 5.83 4.25 4.81
CA ASP A 397 6.52 5.22 3.95
C ASP A 397 6.55 4.73 2.50
N ILE A 398 6.44 5.69 1.58
CA ILE A 398 6.49 5.48 0.14
C ILE A 398 7.70 6.21 -0.40
N TYR A 399 8.65 5.45 -0.96
CA TYR A 399 9.82 5.96 -1.65
C TYR A 399 9.77 5.55 -3.12
N VAL A 400 9.85 6.51 -4.04
CA VAL A 400 9.81 6.23 -5.49
C VAL A 400 10.77 7.12 -6.27
N ASP A 401 11.77 6.54 -6.92
CA ASP A 401 12.68 7.27 -7.82
C ASP A 401 12.56 6.84 -9.29
N GLY A 402 13.37 7.47 -10.15
CA GLY A 402 13.48 7.08 -11.56
C GLY A 402 12.48 7.69 -12.54
N ALA A 403 11.76 8.77 -12.17
CA ALA A 403 10.68 9.36 -12.99
C ALA A 403 11.07 10.14 -14.26
N GLN A 404 12.26 9.93 -14.82
CA GLN A 404 12.71 10.70 -15.99
C GLN A 404 11.68 10.58 -17.15
N ASN A 405 11.28 11.73 -17.70
CA ASN A 405 10.35 11.87 -18.81
C ASN A 405 8.92 11.32 -18.61
N VAL A 406 8.50 11.00 -17.38
CA VAL A 406 7.13 10.55 -17.11
C VAL A 406 6.17 11.74 -17.15
N SER A 407 5.27 11.79 -18.14
CA SER A 407 4.24 12.84 -18.19
C SER A 407 3.22 12.71 -17.05
N SER A 408 2.64 13.84 -16.65
CA SER A 408 1.82 13.97 -15.43
C SER A 408 0.60 13.05 -15.32
N GLY A 409 0.08 12.53 -16.45
CA GLY A 409 -1.04 11.57 -16.44
C GLY A 409 -0.60 10.11 -16.26
N TYR A 410 0.69 9.83 -16.39
CA TYR A 410 1.25 8.47 -16.40
C TYR A 410 2.29 8.24 -15.31
N GLY A 411 2.54 9.20 -14.41
CA GLY A 411 3.42 9.05 -13.24
C GLY A 411 2.73 9.59 -12.02
N ALA A 412 2.13 8.70 -11.23
CA ALA A 412 1.26 9.11 -10.12
C ALA A 412 1.61 8.35 -8.84
N VAL A 413 1.93 9.13 -7.80
CA VAL A 413 2.24 8.61 -6.47
C VAL A 413 1.26 9.22 -5.47
N GLY A 414 0.52 8.38 -4.75
CA GLY A 414 -0.44 8.81 -3.74
C GLY A 414 -0.23 8.13 -2.41
N GLY A 415 -0.42 8.86 -1.30
CA GLY A 415 -0.33 8.25 0.03
C GLY A 415 -1.33 7.11 0.24
N LEU A 416 -2.50 7.16 -0.39
CA LEU A 416 -3.46 6.06 -0.43
C LEU A 416 -3.59 5.44 -1.81
N CYS A 417 -3.75 6.26 -2.84
CA CYS A 417 -4.10 5.81 -4.18
C CYS A 417 -3.22 6.47 -5.23
N GLY A 418 -2.53 5.72 -6.08
CA GLY A 418 -1.79 6.32 -7.20
C GLY A 418 -2.74 7.06 -8.14
N VAL A 419 -3.73 6.34 -8.71
CA VAL A 419 -4.69 6.90 -9.67
C VAL A 419 -6.13 6.50 -9.37
N GLU A 420 -7.04 7.47 -9.47
CA GLU A 420 -8.49 7.25 -9.45
C GLU A 420 -9.09 7.67 -10.81
N THR A 421 -9.68 6.70 -11.51
CA THR A 421 -10.25 6.79 -12.86
C THR A 421 -11.78 6.91 -12.95
N GLY A 422 -12.52 6.87 -11.85
CA GLY A 422 -13.98 7.06 -11.84
C GLY A 422 -14.76 6.62 -10.60
N GLY A 423 -14.11 6.08 -9.57
CA GLY A 423 -14.74 5.61 -8.33
C GLY A 423 -14.80 6.67 -7.23
N SER A 424 -14.52 6.26 -5.99
CA SER A 424 -14.35 7.21 -4.88
C SER A 424 -13.43 6.71 -3.78
N VAL A 425 -12.56 7.58 -3.27
CA VAL A 425 -11.76 7.35 -2.06
C VAL A 425 -12.37 8.11 -0.90
N LYS A 426 -12.84 7.41 0.14
CA LYS A 426 -13.60 8.02 1.25
C LYS A 426 -13.18 7.55 2.63
N TYR A 427 -13.38 8.40 3.64
CA TYR A 427 -13.15 8.06 5.06
C TYR A 427 -11.78 7.41 5.31
N SER A 428 -10.78 7.88 4.59
CA SER A 428 -9.48 7.24 4.50
C SER A 428 -8.39 8.27 4.74
N TYR A 429 -7.22 7.84 5.19
CA TYR A 429 -6.13 8.77 5.46
C TYR A 429 -4.73 8.27 5.13
N ASN A 430 -3.81 9.22 5.02
CA ASN A 430 -2.39 8.96 4.91
C ASN A 430 -1.61 9.67 6.03
N THR A 431 -0.71 8.92 6.65
CA THR A 431 0.26 9.40 7.64
C THR A 431 1.69 8.96 7.32
N GLY A 432 1.88 8.03 6.36
CA GLY A 432 3.19 7.58 5.90
C GLY A 432 3.83 8.59 4.94
N LYS A 433 5.12 8.86 5.14
CA LYS A 433 5.87 9.86 4.36
C LYS A 433 5.93 9.44 2.89
N ILE A 434 5.82 10.41 1.99
CA ILE A 434 5.99 10.21 0.56
C ILE A 434 7.26 10.94 0.13
N THR A 435 8.21 10.22 -0.46
CA THR A 435 9.42 10.80 -1.06
C THR A 435 9.52 10.33 -2.52
N THR A 436 9.46 11.24 -3.48
CA THR A 436 9.48 10.85 -4.89
C THR A 436 9.99 11.92 -5.84
N ASN A 437 10.41 11.55 -7.05
CA ASN A 437 10.60 12.49 -8.16
C ASN A 437 9.53 12.38 -9.26
N HIS A 438 8.38 11.77 -9.00
CA HIS A 438 7.30 11.63 -9.98
C HIS A 438 6.51 12.91 -10.28
N SER A 439 5.77 12.90 -11.39
CA SER A 439 5.13 14.08 -11.97
C SER A 439 3.78 14.46 -11.35
N SER A 440 3.04 13.52 -10.77
CA SER A 440 1.81 13.81 -10.02
C SER A 440 1.87 13.15 -8.64
N VAL A 441 1.99 13.97 -7.59
CA VAL A 441 2.24 13.50 -6.23
C VAL A 441 1.18 14.07 -5.28
N GLY A 442 0.44 13.19 -4.62
CA GLY A 442 -0.61 13.58 -3.69
C GLY A 442 -0.45 12.90 -2.33
N GLY A 443 -0.70 13.63 -1.25
CA GLY A 443 -0.78 13.02 0.08
C GLY A 443 -1.87 11.96 0.20
N ILE A 444 -2.92 12.01 -0.64
CA ILE A 444 -3.94 10.96 -0.75
C ILE A 444 -3.92 10.31 -2.13
N THR A 445 -4.13 11.09 -3.18
CA THR A 445 -4.22 10.57 -4.56
C THR A 445 -3.20 11.22 -5.48
N GLY A 446 -2.36 10.46 -6.19
CA GLY A 446 -1.42 11.05 -7.15
C GLY A 446 -2.16 11.78 -8.29
N TYR A 447 -3.00 11.06 -9.01
CA TYR A 447 -3.80 11.59 -10.12
C TYR A 447 -5.29 11.20 -9.98
N LEU A 448 -6.14 12.21 -9.81
CA LEU A 448 -7.60 12.06 -9.85
C LEU A 448 -8.07 12.38 -11.27
N GLN A 449 -8.23 11.36 -12.11
CA GLN A 449 -8.74 11.52 -13.46
C GLN A 449 -10.23 11.89 -13.43
N LYS A 450 -11.03 11.10 -12.70
CA LYS A 450 -12.48 11.24 -12.50
C LYS A 450 -12.88 10.62 -11.17
N GLY A 451 -14.08 10.89 -10.68
CA GLY A 451 -14.58 10.32 -9.42
C GLY A 451 -14.47 11.30 -8.25
N ASN A 452 -14.43 10.79 -7.02
CA ASN A 452 -14.48 11.65 -5.82
C ASN A 452 -13.44 11.28 -4.76
N ILE A 453 -12.91 12.30 -4.08
CA ILE A 453 -12.12 12.18 -2.86
C ILE A 453 -12.93 12.87 -1.75
N GLU A 454 -13.36 12.12 -0.73
CA GLU A 454 -14.33 12.64 0.26
C GLU A 454 -14.03 12.22 1.69
N PHE A 455 -14.08 13.15 2.65
CA PHE A 455 -13.83 12.83 4.06
C PHE A 455 -12.48 12.15 4.29
N VAL A 456 -11.45 12.59 3.56
CA VAL A 456 -10.09 12.06 3.70
C VAL A 456 -9.17 13.08 4.33
N TYR A 457 -8.03 12.61 4.84
CA TYR A 457 -6.98 13.51 5.27
C TYR A 457 -5.56 12.99 5.06
N ASN A 458 -4.64 13.93 4.83
CA ASN A 458 -3.20 13.67 4.83
C ASN A 458 -2.53 14.46 5.96
N THR A 459 -1.80 13.78 6.84
CA THR A 459 -0.90 14.42 7.80
C THR A 459 0.57 14.13 7.49
N ALA A 460 0.86 13.31 6.49
CA ALA A 460 2.22 12.92 6.15
C ALA A 460 2.97 14.02 5.39
N GLU A 461 4.28 14.04 5.57
CA GLU A 461 5.18 14.78 4.70
C GLU A 461 5.09 14.26 3.26
N VAL A 462 4.93 15.17 2.30
CA VAL A 462 4.95 14.89 0.86
C VAL A 462 6.14 15.63 0.26
N ASP A 463 7.20 14.88 0.01
CA ASP A 463 8.46 15.37 -0.52
C ASP A 463 8.67 14.95 -1.97
N ALA A 464 8.32 15.86 -2.88
CA ALA A 464 8.60 15.69 -4.28
C ALA A 464 9.91 16.42 -4.63
N ILE A 465 10.88 15.74 -5.23
CA ILE A 465 12.12 16.25 -5.88
C ILE A 465 13.43 16.16 -5.06
N THR A 466 13.44 15.78 -3.78
CA THR A 466 14.72 15.64 -3.03
C THR A 466 15.69 14.58 -3.60
N ILE A 467 15.23 13.73 -4.52
CA ILE A 467 15.98 12.58 -5.03
C ILE A 467 16.03 12.54 -6.57
N GLY A 468 17.23 12.51 -7.14
CA GLY A 468 17.46 12.19 -8.55
C GLY A 468 17.01 13.25 -9.60
N PRO A 469 17.02 12.89 -10.89
CA PRO A 469 16.68 13.80 -11.98
C PRO A 469 15.19 14.15 -12.02
N LYS A 470 14.91 15.40 -12.42
CA LYS A 470 13.59 16.03 -12.32
C LYS A 470 12.66 15.67 -13.49
N PRO A 471 11.33 15.50 -13.27
CA PRO A 471 10.36 15.36 -14.36
C PRO A 471 10.17 16.68 -15.12
N ALA A 472 9.63 16.62 -16.34
CA ALA A 472 9.38 17.82 -17.16
C ALA A 472 8.34 18.79 -16.55
N THR A 473 7.40 18.25 -15.78
CA THR A 473 6.41 18.97 -14.98
C THR A 473 6.10 18.15 -13.73
N SER A 474 6.01 18.80 -12.58
CA SER A 474 5.57 18.19 -11.33
C SER A 474 4.37 18.93 -10.74
N TYR A 475 3.35 18.18 -10.35
CA TYR A 475 2.17 18.63 -9.64
C TYR A 475 2.12 17.95 -8.28
N VAL A 476 2.31 18.73 -7.23
CA VAL A 476 2.45 18.26 -5.85
C VAL A 476 1.34 18.87 -5.02
N GLY A 477 0.54 18.02 -4.38
CA GLY A 477 -0.56 18.46 -3.54
C GLY A 477 -0.69 17.69 -2.24
N GLY A 478 -1.20 18.36 -1.21
CA GLY A 478 -1.44 17.73 0.08
C GLY A 478 -2.54 16.66 0.07
N LEU A 479 -3.54 16.81 -0.81
CA LEU A 479 -4.56 15.79 -1.05
C LEU A 479 -4.35 15.09 -2.39
N ALA A 480 -4.31 15.85 -3.48
CA ALA A 480 -4.18 15.30 -4.83
C ALA A 480 -3.01 15.91 -5.59
N GLY A 481 -2.23 15.16 -6.37
CA GLY A 481 -1.21 15.76 -7.22
C GLY A 481 -1.84 16.57 -8.37
N TYR A 482 -2.63 15.88 -9.19
CA TYR A 482 -3.40 16.48 -10.27
C TYR A 482 -4.85 15.99 -10.23
N VAL A 483 -5.80 16.94 -10.20
CA VAL A 483 -7.24 16.67 -10.41
C VAL A 483 -7.62 17.07 -11.83
N ALA A 484 -8.03 16.13 -12.68
CA ALA A 484 -8.49 16.43 -14.03
C ALA A 484 -9.98 16.78 -14.08
N ASP A 485 -10.87 15.88 -13.64
CA ASP A 485 -12.34 16.01 -13.77
C ASP A 485 -13.09 15.42 -12.54
N GLY A 486 -12.44 15.40 -11.37
CA GLY A 486 -13.00 14.84 -10.14
C GLY A 486 -13.46 15.89 -9.11
N ASN A 487 -14.08 15.43 -8.03
CA ASN A 487 -14.48 16.29 -6.91
C ASN A 487 -13.67 15.94 -5.65
N VAL A 488 -13.21 16.96 -4.94
CA VAL A 488 -12.57 16.84 -3.63
C VAL A 488 -13.43 17.55 -2.60
N ASN A 489 -14.02 16.79 -1.68
CA ASN A 489 -15.03 17.29 -0.76
C ASN A 489 -14.65 16.99 0.69
N SER A 490 -14.88 17.93 1.60
CA SER A 490 -14.83 17.69 3.04
C SER A 490 -13.54 17.01 3.51
N SER A 491 -12.40 17.44 2.97
CA SER A 491 -11.11 16.75 3.12
C SER A 491 -10.01 17.74 3.46
N TYR A 492 -8.93 17.28 4.09
CA TYR A 492 -7.89 18.20 4.54
C TYR A 492 -6.46 17.68 4.50
N SER A 493 -5.50 18.60 4.37
CA SER A 493 -4.08 18.28 4.43
C SER A 493 -3.35 19.12 5.48
N LEU A 494 -2.71 18.44 6.44
CA LEU A 494 -1.89 19.07 7.49
C LEU A 494 -0.41 18.75 7.35
N GLY A 495 -0.05 17.80 6.50
CA GLY A 495 1.32 17.40 6.28
C GLY A 495 2.15 18.48 5.60
N THR A 496 3.45 18.49 5.87
CA THR A 496 4.38 19.36 5.15
C THR A 496 4.47 18.92 3.70
N ILE A 497 4.34 19.87 2.78
CA ILE A 497 4.44 19.60 1.35
C ILE A 497 5.69 20.33 0.87
N THR A 498 6.63 19.62 0.26
CA THR A 498 7.86 20.20 -0.32
C THR A 498 7.91 19.90 -1.81
N ASN A 499 8.46 20.86 -2.56
CA ASN A 499 8.71 20.77 -3.99
C ASN A 499 9.91 21.67 -4.29
N GLU A 500 11.10 21.21 -3.91
CA GLU A 500 12.31 22.03 -4.00
C GLU A 500 12.68 22.32 -5.46
N ASN A 501 13.05 23.58 -5.74
CA ASN A 501 13.44 24.06 -7.07
C ASN A 501 12.39 23.86 -8.17
N PRO A 502 11.16 24.40 -8.02
CA PRO A 502 10.09 24.23 -9.01
C PRO A 502 10.50 24.88 -10.35
N ALA A 503 10.20 24.18 -11.45
CA ALA A 503 10.26 24.75 -12.79
C ALA A 503 9.08 25.72 -12.91
N SER A 504 9.15 26.63 -13.88
CA SER A 504 8.13 27.68 -14.03
C SER A 504 6.70 27.16 -14.25
N ASN A 505 6.56 25.91 -14.68
CA ASN A 505 5.32 25.19 -14.95
C ASN A 505 4.91 24.19 -13.84
N ASP A 506 5.72 24.05 -12.79
CA ASP A 506 5.39 23.15 -11.67
C ASP A 506 4.30 23.76 -10.77
N GLY A 507 3.43 22.89 -10.26
CA GLY A 507 2.34 23.26 -9.39
C GLY A 507 2.51 22.68 -8.00
N LYS A 508 2.67 23.53 -6.98
CA LYS A 508 2.61 23.14 -5.58
C LYS A 508 1.41 23.77 -4.88
N GLY A 509 0.53 22.98 -4.29
CA GLY A 509 -0.58 23.50 -3.50
C GLY A 509 -0.90 22.67 -2.26
N GLY A 510 -1.53 23.30 -1.27
CA GLY A 510 -1.92 22.65 -0.02
C GLY A 510 -2.98 21.57 -0.20
N LEU A 511 -3.82 21.70 -1.23
CA LEU A 511 -4.80 20.67 -1.61
C LEU A 511 -4.37 19.95 -2.88
N THR A 512 -4.01 20.69 -3.92
CA THR A 512 -3.62 20.11 -5.21
C THR A 512 -2.46 20.80 -5.89
N GLY A 513 -1.68 20.07 -6.70
CA GLY A 513 -0.70 20.68 -7.60
C GLY A 513 -1.35 21.32 -8.83
N LYS A 514 -2.39 20.69 -9.38
CA LYS A 514 -3.16 21.21 -10.52
C LYS A 514 -4.65 20.91 -10.39
N SER A 515 -5.49 21.87 -10.78
CA SER A 515 -6.93 21.80 -10.60
C SER A 515 -7.70 21.96 -11.92
N GLY A 516 -8.34 20.88 -12.37
CA GLY A 516 -9.40 20.88 -13.38
C GLY A 516 -10.79 20.54 -12.82
N GLY A 517 -10.86 19.92 -11.63
CA GLY A 517 -12.10 19.50 -10.97
C GLY A 517 -12.67 20.52 -9.97
N THR A 518 -13.45 20.07 -8.97
CA THR A 518 -14.04 20.93 -7.91
C THR A 518 -13.51 20.63 -6.51
N PHE A 519 -13.41 21.68 -5.68
CA PHE A 519 -13.00 21.59 -4.27
C PHE A 519 -14.05 22.23 -3.36
N LYS A 520 -14.59 21.48 -2.41
CA LYS A 520 -15.61 22.00 -1.46
C LYS A 520 -15.28 21.60 -0.04
N ASN A 521 -15.43 22.54 0.90
CA ASN A 521 -15.23 22.30 2.34
C ASN A 521 -13.87 21.66 2.65
N CYS A 522 -12.84 22.08 1.91
CA CYS A 522 -11.50 21.55 2.07
C CYS A 522 -10.60 22.58 2.74
N PHE A 523 -9.68 22.11 3.59
CA PHE A 523 -8.73 22.99 4.26
C PHE A 523 -7.34 22.41 4.30
N TYR A 524 -6.34 23.28 4.43
CA TYR A 524 -4.94 22.88 4.46
C TYR A 524 -4.11 23.75 5.39
N LEU A 525 -2.93 23.26 5.77
CA LEU A 525 -1.95 23.96 6.58
C LEU A 525 -0.59 23.98 5.85
N GLY A 526 0.18 25.06 5.99
CA GLY A 526 1.59 25.06 5.59
C GLY A 526 1.86 25.18 4.09
N ALA A 527 0.89 25.68 3.31
CA ALA A 527 1.08 25.99 1.89
C ALA A 527 0.60 27.42 1.55
N GLY A 528 1.16 28.01 0.49
CA GLY A 528 0.79 29.38 0.09
C GLY A 528 -0.50 29.51 -0.70
N LYS A 529 -0.90 28.44 -1.36
CA LYS A 529 -2.07 28.39 -2.23
C LYS A 529 -2.71 27.01 -2.14
N ALA A 530 -4.02 26.96 -2.37
CA ALA A 530 -4.77 25.72 -2.37
C ALA A 530 -4.38 24.84 -3.56
N SER A 531 -4.26 25.44 -4.74
CA SER A 531 -3.84 24.79 -5.98
C SER A 531 -2.54 25.37 -6.51
N GLY A 532 -1.63 24.52 -6.97
CA GLY A 532 -0.37 24.91 -7.57
C GLY A 532 -0.46 25.73 -8.85
N ASP A 533 -1.51 25.54 -9.64
CA ASP A 533 -1.80 26.35 -10.84
C ASP A 533 -2.61 27.63 -10.55
N GLY A 534 -2.98 27.88 -9.29
CA GLY A 534 -3.81 29.00 -8.89
C GLY A 534 -5.30 28.86 -9.24
N ASN A 535 -5.71 27.80 -9.93
CA ASN A 535 -7.10 27.51 -10.20
C ASN A 535 -7.70 26.83 -8.98
N ASN A 536 -8.66 27.48 -8.32
CA ASN A 536 -9.44 26.83 -7.27
C ASN A 536 -10.91 27.13 -7.50
N SER A 537 -11.63 26.14 -8.01
CA SER A 537 -13.05 26.19 -8.37
C SER A 537 -14.01 26.04 -7.17
N GLY A 538 -13.51 26.24 -5.94
CA GLY A 538 -14.35 26.35 -4.75
C GLY A 538 -13.63 26.84 -3.48
N THR A 539 -14.31 26.80 -2.33
CA THR A 539 -13.85 27.43 -1.08
C THR A 539 -12.83 26.55 -0.35
N ALA A 540 -11.55 26.70 -0.70
CA ALA A 540 -10.45 26.11 0.06
C ALA A 540 -9.99 27.09 1.15
N ILE A 541 -9.74 26.57 2.35
CA ILE A 541 -9.37 27.38 3.51
C ILE A 541 -7.93 27.06 3.91
N ASN A 542 -7.09 28.09 3.95
CA ASN A 542 -5.75 27.97 4.49
C ASN A 542 -5.79 28.25 5.99
N LEU A 543 -5.50 27.24 6.84
CA LEU A 543 -5.52 27.38 8.28
C LEU A 543 -4.39 28.26 8.80
N ALA A 544 -3.20 28.13 8.22
CA ALA A 544 -2.08 29.03 8.44
C ALA A 544 -1.01 28.87 7.36
N ALA A 545 -0.34 29.98 7.04
CA ALA A 545 0.84 29.98 6.17
C ALA A 545 1.90 30.93 6.71
N ILE A 546 3.17 30.57 6.50
CA ILE A 546 4.30 31.46 6.74
C ILE A 546 4.47 32.33 5.50
N LYS A 547 4.52 33.65 5.65
CA LYS A 547 4.65 34.63 4.55
C LYS A 547 5.66 35.71 4.91
N LYS A 548 6.19 36.41 3.91
CA LYS A 548 6.88 37.69 4.14
C LYS A 548 5.84 38.81 4.33
N PRO A 549 6.11 39.87 5.13
CA PRO A 549 5.17 40.96 5.34
C PRO A 549 4.85 41.65 4.02
N GLY A 550 3.56 41.90 3.77
CA GLY A 550 3.09 42.50 2.51
C GLY A 550 3.20 41.59 1.27
N SER A 551 3.63 40.33 1.43
CA SER A 551 3.71 39.36 0.33
C SER A 551 2.57 38.35 0.37
N ASN A 552 2.02 38.05 -0.80
CA ASN A 552 1.09 36.92 -0.98
C ASN A 552 1.82 35.58 -1.16
N ILE A 553 3.15 35.59 -1.24
CA ILE A 553 3.99 34.40 -1.40
C ILE A 553 4.21 33.78 -0.02
N ALA A 554 3.77 32.54 0.16
CA ALA A 554 4.15 31.77 1.33
C ALA A 554 5.55 31.17 1.16
N ILE A 555 6.26 31.11 2.25
CA ILE A 555 7.53 30.39 2.38
C ILE A 555 7.27 29.06 3.09
N ASP A 556 7.99 28.03 2.67
CA ASP A 556 7.74 26.66 3.11
C ASP A 556 8.35 26.36 4.49
N GLN A 557 9.48 27.00 4.78
CA GLN A 557 10.23 26.95 6.03
C GLN A 557 10.96 28.28 6.23
N ILE A 558 11.26 28.64 7.47
CA ILE A 558 12.01 29.86 7.81
C ILE A 558 13.48 29.53 7.86
N LYS A 559 14.28 30.18 7.01
CA LYS A 559 15.74 30.03 6.96
C LYS A 559 16.42 31.24 7.60
N GLN A 560 17.68 31.08 7.98
CA GLN A 560 18.51 32.20 8.45
C GLN A 560 18.53 33.36 7.43
N GLY A 561 18.13 34.56 7.85
CA GLY A 561 17.98 35.74 6.99
C GLY A 561 16.54 36.02 6.51
N ASP A 562 15.56 35.16 6.84
CA ASP A 562 14.12 35.44 6.68
C ASP A 562 13.55 36.20 7.90
N ASP A 563 14.29 37.18 8.42
CA ASP A 563 14.05 37.88 9.71
C ASP A 563 12.73 38.69 9.76
N THR A 564 11.98 38.70 8.67
CA THR A 564 10.68 39.37 8.54
C THR A 564 9.51 38.40 8.44
N ALA A 565 9.74 37.08 8.39
CA ALA A 565 8.68 36.11 8.22
C ALA A 565 7.59 36.22 9.30
N GLN A 566 6.34 36.06 8.87
CA GLN A 566 5.18 36.05 9.74
C GLN A 566 4.29 34.84 9.41
N VAL A 567 3.71 34.24 10.45
CA VAL A 567 2.61 33.31 10.27
C VAL A 567 1.34 34.11 10.11
N VAL A 568 0.57 33.84 9.07
CA VAL A 568 -0.78 34.39 8.88
C VAL A 568 -1.78 33.27 9.10
N LEU A 569 -2.61 33.40 10.12
CA LEU A 569 -3.66 32.43 10.45
C LEU A 569 -4.93 32.71 9.62
N ALA A 570 -5.77 31.69 9.43
CA ALA A 570 -7.08 31.86 8.81
C ALA A 570 -7.90 32.93 9.54
N ASP A 571 -8.68 33.71 8.79
CA ASP A 571 -9.74 34.49 9.41
C ASP A 571 -10.81 33.52 9.97
N ALA A 572 -11.24 33.77 11.21
CA ALA A 572 -12.28 33.02 11.88
C ALA A 572 -13.56 32.91 11.04
N SER A 573 -13.87 33.92 10.22
CA SER A 573 -15.03 33.91 9.31
C SER A 573 -14.93 32.86 8.20
N GLN A 574 -13.71 32.54 7.73
CA GLN A 574 -13.49 31.50 6.71
C GLN A 574 -13.82 30.11 7.26
N LEU A 575 -13.60 29.91 8.57
CA LEU A 575 -13.89 28.68 9.29
C LEU A 575 -15.39 28.44 9.48
N ASP A 576 -16.23 29.47 9.38
CA ASP A 576 -17.68 29.30 9.55
C ASP A 576 -18.30 28.45 8.44
N SER A 577 -17.72 28.45 7.24
CA SER A 577 -18.13 27.55 6.16
C SER A 577 -17.88 26.07 6.48
N LEU A 578 -16.99 25.75 7.43
CA LEU A 578 -16.77 24.40 7.94
C LEU A 578 -17.79 24.01 9.02
N LYS A 579 -18.28 25.00 9.79
CA LYS A 579 -19.27 24.84 10.88
C LYS A 579 -20.68 24.68 10.29
N GLY A 580 -21.10 23.44 10.09
CA GLY A 580 -22.44 23.11 9.55
C GLY A 580 -22.41 22.09 8.41
N THR A 581 -21.23 21.72 7.94
CA THR A 581 -21.05 20.60 7.01
C THR A 581 -21.27 19.27 7.75
N GLN A 582 -21.83 18.26 7.06
CA GLN A 582 -22.06 16.92 7.63
C GLN A 582 -20.76 16.24 8.12
N ALA A 583 -19.59 16.72 7.68
CA ALA A 583 -18.27 16.17 8.00
C ALA A 583 -17.73 16.60 9.37
N LEU A 584 -17.85 17.89 9.71
CA LEU A 584 -17.16 18.50 10.84
C LEU A 584 -18.13 18.96 11.94
N GLY A 585 -19.39 19.25 11.58
CA GLY A 585 -20.46 19.60 12.51
C GLY A 585 -20.32 20.98 13.16
N ALA A 586 -21.34 21.39 13.92
CA ALA A 586 -21.41 22.72 14.56
C ALA A 586 -20.37 22.93 15.68
N ASN A 587 -19.72 21.86 16.14
CA ASN A 587 -18.74 21.87 17.22
C ASN A 587 -17.29 21.85 16.70
N PHE A 588 -17.07 21.94 15.39
CA PHE A 588 -15.74 22.03 14.81
C PHE A 588 -15.06 23.34 15.24
N GLY A 589 -14.08 23.21 16.12
CA GLY A 589 -13.13 24.27 16.43
C GLY A 589 -11.78 23.91 15.82
N VAL A 590 -11.21 24.81 15.04
CA VAL A 590 -9.80 24.68 14.66
C VAL A 590 -8.97 25.18 15.84
N GLN A 591 -8.23 24.27 16.48
CA GLN A 591 -7.12 24.68 17.32
C GLN A 591 -5.99 25.09 16.37
N LEU A 592 -5.86 26.41 16.16
CA LEU A 592 -4.78 26.94 15.35
C LEU A 592 -3.43 26.51 15.97
N PRO A 593 -2.42 26.14 15.16
CA PRO A 593 -1.14 25.75 15.69
C PRO A 593 -0.62 26.86 16.62
N ALA A 594 -0.15 26.48 17.81
CA ALA A 594 0.60 27.43 18.63
C ALA A 594 1.81 27.90 17.82
N ALA A 595 2.29 29.12 18.06
CA ALA A 595 3.42 29.66 17.32
C ALA A 595 4.68 28.78 17.37
N SER A 596 4.81 27.94 18.40
CA SER A 596 5.86 26.93 18.57
C SER A 596 5.78 25.74 17.58
N ALA A 597 4.68 25.58 16.85
CA ALA A 597 4.51 24.52 15.85
C ALA A 597 5.14 24.86 14.49
N PHE A 598 5.60 26.10 14.31
CA PHE A 598 6.32 26.52 13.12
C PHE A 598 7.81 26.28 13.32
N VAL A 599 8.41 25.53 12.41
CA VAL A 599 9.79 25.05 12.54
C VAL A 599 10.72 26.01 11.79
N SER A 600 11.74 26.50 12.49
CA SER A 600 12.94 27.10 11.90
C SER A 600 14.05 26.05 11.88
N ASP A 601 14.93 26.10 10.89
CA ASP A 601 16.19 25.35 10.86
C ASP A 601 17.13 25.69 12.04
N THR A 602 16.83 26.74 12.81
CA THR A 602 17.56 27.18 14.01
C THR A 602 16.61 27.56 15.17
N PRO A 603 16.01 26.59 15.86
CA PRO A 603 14.94 26.82 16.87
C PRO A 603 15.32 27.70 18.06
N SER A 604 16.62 27.81 18.39
CA SER A 604 17.13 28.63 19.48
C SER A 604 17.15 30.13 19.18
N ALA A 605 16.96 30.54 17.93
CA ALA A 605 17.12 31.91 17.49
C ALA A 605 15.80 32.67 17.29
N VAL A 606 14.62 32.05 17.32
CA VAL A 606 13.36 32.72 16.89
C VAL A 606 12.29 32.76 18.00
N GLN A 607 11.79 33.96 18.35
CA GLN A 607 10.61 34.14 19.23
C GLN A 607 9.38 34.62 18.45
N ALA A 608 8.21 34.12 18.85
CA ALA A 608 6.92 34.43 18.27
C ALA A 608 6.16 35.51 19.03
N ILE A 609 5.67 36.53 18.32
CA ILE A 609 4.82 37.60 18.87
C ILE A 609 3.50 37.64 18.11
N THR A 610 2.39 37.39 18.81
CA THR A 610 1.04 37.46 18.22
C THR A 610 0.58 38.91 18.09
N GLY A 611 0.33 39.36 16.86
CA GLY A 611 -0.26 40.66 16.54
C GLY A 611 -1.80 40.66 16.68
N ALA A 612 -2.39 41.85 16.65
CA ALA A 612 -3.85 42.04 16.75
C ALA A 612 -4.62 41.64 15.46
N ASP A 613 -3.90 41.35 14.38
CA ASP A 613 -4.41 41.06 13.02
C ASP A 613 -4.27 39.58 12.63
N ASN A 614 -4.25 38.67 13.62
CA ASN A 614 -4.03 37.23 13.43
C ASN A 614 -2.69 36.88 12.75
N THR A 615 -1.70 37.77 12.83
CA THR A 615 -0.32 37.50 12.46
C THR A 615 0.49 37.04 13.67
N VAL A 616 1.46 36.15 13.46
CA VAL A 616 2.52 35.86 14.43
C VAL A 616 3.84 36.23 13.80
N VAL A 617 4.49 37.27 14.33
CA VAL A 617 5.81 37.72 13.87
C VAL A 617 6.87 36.82 14.49
N LEU A 618 7.81 36.37 13.67
CA LEU A 618 8.91 35.51 14.09
C LEU A 618 10.20 36.32 14.01
N ARG A 619 10.85 36.57 15.15
CA ARG A 619 12.04 37.45 15.26
C ARG A 619 13.26 36.75 15.83
N PRO A 620 14.48 37.11 15.38
CA PRO A 620 15.72 36.75 16.05
C PRO A 620 15.70 37.13 17.55
N ALA A 621 16.14 36.24 18.43
CA ALA A 621 16.19 36.47 19.87
C ALA A 621 17.09 37.67 20.24
N GLU A 622 18.08 37.97 19.41
CA GLU A 622 19.02 39.08 19.57
C GLU A 622 18.37 40.46 19.34
N GLU A 623 17.32 40.57 18.52
CA GLU A 623 16.63 41.84 18.24
C GLU A 623 15.60 42.24 19.31
N LEU A 624 15.19 41.32 20.19
CA LEU A 624 14.22 41.59 21.26
C LEU A 624 14.85 42.21 22.51
N ALA A 625 16.19 42.18 22.61
CA ALA A 625 16.93 42.83 23.68
C ALA A 625 16.90 44.37 23.59
N ASP A 626 16.61 44.93 22.41
CA ASP A 626 16.60 46.39 22.15
C ASP A 626 15.19 47.01 22.08
N THR A 627 14.12 46.23 22.29
CA THR A 627 12.76 46.79 22.37
C THR A 627 12.46 47.34 23.77
N PRO A 628 12.02 48.62 23.91
CA PRO A 628 11.66 49.17 25.21
C PRO A 628 10.42 48.43 25.75
N PRO A 629 10.32 48.19 27.08
CA PRO A 629 9.20 47.46 27.64
C PRO A 629 7.88 48.19 27.36
N LEU A 630 6.84 47.43 26.99
CA LEU A 630 5.49 47.94 26.83
C LEU A 630 5.07 48.73 28.08
N PRO A 631 4.37 49.87 27.93
CA PRO A 631 3.94 50.66 29.07
C PRO A 631 3.00 49.81 29.93
N GLN A 632 3.44 49.51 31.15
CA GLN A 632 2.56 48.95 32.18
C GLN A 632 1.38 49.90 32.35
N LYS A 633 0.18 49.44 31.99
CA LYS A 633 -1.05 50.09 32.46
C LYS A 633 -1.09 49.92 33.99
N CYS A 634 -0.92 51.03 34.70
CA CYS A 634 -1.36 51.11 36.09
C CYS A 634 -2.89 51.09 36.14
N ILE A 635 -3.41 49.99 36.72
CA ILE A 635 -4.78 49.72 37.18
C ILE A 635 -5.85 49.58 36.07
#